data_AF-A0A9Q3FCJ1-F1
#
_entry.id   AF-A0A9Q3FCJ1-F1
#
_cell.length_a   1.000
_cell.length_b   1.000
_cell.length_c   1.000
_cell.angle_alpha   90.00
_cell.angle_beta   90.00
_cell.angle_gamma   90.00
#
_symmetry.space_group_name_H-M   'P 1'
#
loop_
_entity.id
_entity.type
_entity.pdbx_description
1 polymer ?
#
loop_
_entity_poly.entity_id
_entity_poly.type
_entity_poly.pdbx_seq_one_letter_code
_entity_poly.pdbx_strand_id
1 'polypeptide(L)'
;MQLFLGFSGYYRQHIKNFARIAKSLYKLCDQQTIYEITEERVKAYEELKNSLTNAPFLLIPDWKLPFKLEIDACGEGLGAALHQTQIINDKPVEGPTCFISRQINPTEARYGASQMEFLCLVWALEELHYYLDGTVFDVVTDCNAVKSLLNMKAPNRHMLRWQIAIQEYRGKMTIVHKSGNIHKNADGLSRWALENTPESPAWVPLEEHHIEGICVTDIGT
;
A
#
# COMPACT_ATOMS: atom_id res chain seq x y z
N MET A 1 -22.63 4.22 11.27
CA MET A 1 -21.27 3.89 10.79
C MET A 1 -21.23 2.56 10.04
N GLN A 2 -21.68 1.45 10.62
CA GLN A 2 -21.66 0.12 9.98
C GLN A 2 -22.34 0.07 8.60
N LEU A 3 -23.50 0.72 8.43
CA LEU A 3 -24.17 0.83 7.12
C LEU A 3 -23.32 1.54 6.05
N PHE A 4 -22.63 2.62 6.42
CA PHE A 4 -21.74 3.36 5.52
C PHE A 4 -20.54 2.50 5.12
N LEU A 5 -19.94 1.78 6.07
CA LEU A 5 -18.83 0.86 5.79
C LEU A 5 -19.27 -0.35 4.95
N GLY A 6 -20.50 -0.84 5.14
CA GLY A 6 -21.08 -1.86 4.27
C GLY A 6 -21.23 -1.37 2.83
N PHE A 7 -21.76 -0.15 2.66
CA PHE A 7 -21.90 0.47 1.34
C PHE A 7 -20.55 0.75 0.68
N SER A 8 -19.62 1.39 1.39
CA SER A 8 -18.28 1.67 0.84
C SER A 8 -17.48 0.39 0.60
N GLY A 9 -17.71 -0.65 1.43
CA GLY A 9 -17.14 -1.98 1.26
C GLY A 9 -17.58 -2.69 -0.01
N TYR A 10 -18.82 -2.45 -0.49
CA TYR A 10 -19.28 -2.95 -1.79
C TYR A 10 -18.42 -2.43 -2.94
N TYR A 11 -17.99 -1.16 -2.87
CA TYR A 11 -17.15 -0.51 -3.87
C TYR A 11 -15.66 -0.57 -3.56
N ARG A 12 -15.22 -1.42 -2.62
CA ARG A 12 -13.80 -1.52 -2.22
C ARG A 12 -12.85 -1.76 -3.39
N GLN A 13 -13.31 -2.44 -4.44
CA GLN A 13 -12.52 -2.74 -5.63
C GLN A 13 -12.23 -1.52 -6.51
N HIS A 14 -12.97 -0.43 -6.31
CA HIS A 14 -12.78 0.85 -6.99
C HIS A 14 -11.93 1.83 -6.18
N ILE A 15 -11.59 1.50 -4.92
CA ILE A 15 -10.92 2.40 -4.00
C ILE A 15 -9.52 1.85 -3.70
N LYS A 16 -8.50 2.57 -4.16
CA LYS A 16 -7.11 2.25 -3.82
C LYS A 16 -6.91 2.34 -2.30
N ASN A 17 -6.26 1.33 -1.71
CA ASN A 17 -5.93 1.28 -0.29
C ASN A 17 -7.14 1.37 0.67
N PHE A 18 -8.32 0.92 0.24
CA PHE A 18 -9.54 0.93 1.05
C PHE A 18 -9.35 0.42 2.49
N ALA A 19 -8.67 -0.71 2.67
CA ALA A 19 -8.47 -1.32 3.98
C ALA A 19 -7.67 -0.43 4.95
N ARG A 20 -6.75 0.39 4.42
CA ARG A 20 -5.97 1.36 5.19
C ARG A 20 -6.84 2.53 5.63
N ILE A 21 -7.59 3.11 4.69
CA ILE A 21 -8.45 4.28 4.96
C ILE A 21 -9.57 3.89 5.94
N ALA A 22 -10.22 2.75 5.71
CA ALA A 22 -11.34 2.29 6.54
C ALA A 22 -10.91 1.77 7.93
N LYS A 23 -9.60 1.62 8.21
CA LYS A 23 -9.09 1.03 9.46
C LYS A 23 -9.57 1.75 10.71
N SER A 24 -9.44 3.08 10.73
CA SER A 24 -9.86 3.89 11.89
C SER A 24 -11.37 3.86 12.11
N LEU A 25 -12.14 3.68 11.04
CA LEU A 25 -13.61 3.57 11.06
C LEU A 25 -14.10 2.18 11.45
N TYR A 26 -13.41 1.11 11.03
CA TYR A 26 -13.73 -0.25 11.47
C TYR A 26 -13.53 -0.43 12.98
N LYS A 27 -12.52 0.25 13.56
CA LYS A 27 -12.34 0.28 15.03
C LYS A 27 -13.55 0.84 15.77
N LEU A 28 -14.29 1.80 15.19
CA LEU A 28 -15.53 2.33 15.79
C LEU A 28 -16.68 1.32 15.81
N CYS A 29 -16.59 0.25 15.03
CA CYS A 29 -17.62 -0.79 14.98
C CYS A 29 -17.40 -1.89 16.02
N ASP A 30 -16.26 -1.86 16.73
CA ASP A 30 -15.96 -2.78 17.81
C ASP A 30 -16.71 -2.39 19.09
N GLN A 31 -17.27 -3.38 19.78
CA GLN A 31 -18.10 -3.18 20.98
C GLN A 31 -17.29 -2.62 22.16
N GLN A 32 -15.97 -2.84 22.17
CA GLN A 32 -15.07 -2.42 23.25
C GLN A 32 -14.52 -1.00 23.04
N THR A 33 -14.75 -0.39 21.87
CA THR A 33 -14.16 0.91 21.54
C THR A 33 -15.13 2.05 21.85
N ILE A 34 -14.65 3.07 22.57
CA ILE A 34 -15.42 4.29 22.82
C ILE A 34 -15.62 5.03 21.49
N TYR A 35 -16.88 5.40 21.22
CA TYR A 35 -17.22 6.16 20.03
C TYR A 35 -16.73 7.61 20.17
N GLU A 36 -15.57 7.90 19.58
CA GLU A 36 -14.95 9.23 19.58
C GLU A 36 -14.71 9.70 18.15
N ILE A 37 -15.02 10.96 17.86
CA ILE A 37 -14.76 11.56 16.54
C ILE A 37 -13.43 12.29 16.62
N THR A 38 -12.35 11.58 16.28
CA THR A 38 -11.01 12.16 16.15
C THR A 38 -10.79 12.73 14.75
N GLU A 39 -9.83 13.64 14.59
CA GLU A 39 -9.48 14.19 13.28
C GLU A 39 -9.11 13.10 12.26
N GLU A 40 -8.42 12.04 12.70
CA GLU A 40 -8.06 10.89 11.85
C GLU A 40 -9.31 10.19 11.28
N ARG A 41 -10.35 10.01 12.11
CA ARG A 41 -11.61 9.38 11.72
C ARG A 41 -12.41 10.27 10.77
N VAL A 42 -12.41 11.58 10.99
CA VAL A 42 -13.04 12.55 10.07
C VAL A 42 -12.35 12.53 8.72
N LYS A 43 -11.01 12.61 8.69
CA LYS A 43 -10.21 12.53 7.46
C LYS A 43 -10.48 11.23 6.71
N ALA A 44 -10.49 10.09 7.39
CA ALA A 44 -10.80 8.79 6.77
C ALA A 44 -12.21 8.74 6.16
N TYR A 45 -13.21 9.31 6.84
CA TYR A 45 -14.57 9.37 6.33
C TYR A 45 -14.68 10.25 5.08
N GLU A 46 -14.05 11.43 5.10
CA GLU A 46 -14.00 12.33 3.95
C GLU A 46 -13.23 11.74 2.77
N GLU A 47 -12.11 11.07 3.02
CA GLU A 47 -11.32 10.40 1.99
C GLU A 47 -12.12 9.27 1.31
N LEU A 48 -12.84 8.45 2.07
CA LEU A 48 -13.73 7.43 1.50
C LEU A 48 -14.87 8.06 0.71
N LYS A 49 -15.50 9.11 1.23
CA LYS A 49 -16.58 9.82 0.54
C LYS A 49 -16.08 10.37 -0.79
N ASN A 50 -14.94 11.06 -0.79
CA ASN A 50 -14.32 11.62 -1.98
C ASN A 50 -13.91 10.54 -2.98
N SER A 51 -13.42 9.40 -2.50
CA SER A 51 -13.06 8.26 -3.35
C SER A 51 -14.28 7.61 -4.00
N LEU A 52 -15.42 7.58 -3.32
CA LEU A 52 -16.68 7.07 -3.88
C LEU A 52 -17.28 8.03 -4.90
N THR A 53 -17.20 9.35 -4.67
CA THR A 53 -17.73 10.36 -5.60
C THR A 53 -16.85 10.58 -6.81
N ASN A 54 -15.52 10.45 -6.64
CA ASN A 54 -14.53 10.63 -7.70
C ASN A 54 -13.88 9.29 -8.09
N ALA A 55 -14.66 8.21 -8.07
CA ALA A 55 -14.13 6.87 -8.28
C ALA A 55 -13.32 6.82 -9.59
N PRO A 56 -12.08 6.28 -9.56
CA PRO A 56 -11.25 6.19 -10.75
C PRO A 56 -11.98 5.38 -11.80
N PHE A 57 -11.87 5.79 -13.06
CA PHE A 57 -12.38 5.03 -14.19
C PHE A 57 -11.63 3.70 -14.26
N LEU A 58 -12.26 2.62 -13.78
CA LEU A 58 -11.71 1.29 -13.93
C LEU A 58 -11.92 0.82 -15.36
N LEU A 59 -10.89 0.21 -15.94
CA LEU A 59 -10.99 -0.43 -17.24
C LEU A 59 -11.77 -1.75 -17.12
N ILE A 60 -12.67 -1.99 -18.06
CA ILE A 60 -13.34 -3.29 -18.21
C ILE A 60 -12.29 -4.30 -18.65
N PRO A 61 -12.08 -5.42 -17.92
CA PRO A 61 -11.04 -6.40 -18.26
C PRO A 61 -11.23 -6.98 -19.66
N ASP A 62 -10.13 -7.12 -20.41
CA ASP A 62 -10.07 -7.89 -21.65
C ASP A 62 -9.12 -9.09 -21.47
N TRP A 63 -9.68 -10.29 -21.39
CA TRP A 63 -8.93 -11.54 -21.18
C TRP A 63 -7.95 -11.90 -22.30
N LYS A 64 -7.99 -11.20 -23.44
CA LYS A 64 -7.03 -11.39 -24.54
C LYS A 64 -5.74 -10.60 -24.35
N LEU A 65 -5.74 -9.61 -23.47
CA LEU A 65 -4.62 -8.72 -23.22
C LEU A 65 -3.92 -9.10 -21.91
N PRO A 66 -2.60 -8.94 -21.82
CA PRO A 66 -1.86 -9.26 -20.61
C PRO A 66 -2.25 -8.32 -19.46
N PHE A 67 -2.24 -8.85 -18.24
CA PHE A 67 -2.45 -8.06 -17.03
C PHE A 67 -1.12 -7.62 -16.41
N LYS A 68 -1.17 -6.55 -15.62
CA LYS A 68 -0.08 -6.10 -14.75
C LYS A 68 -0.57 -6.04 -13.32
N LEU A 69 -0.01 -6.85 -12.45
CA LEU A 69 -0.32 -6.89 -11.03
C LEU A 69 0.74 -6.09 -10.26
N GLU A 70 0.37 -4.92 -9.75
CA GLU A 70 1.22 -4.17 -8.82
C GLU A 70 0.89 -4.62 -7.39
N ILE A 71 1.91 -5.03 -6.63
CA ILE A 71 1.77 -5.40 -5.21
C ILE A 71 2.49 -4.39 -4.33
N ASP A 72 1.94 -4.14 -3.15
CA ASP A 72 2.51 -3.26 -2.13
C ASP A 72 2.18 -3.83 -0.74
N ALA A 73 3.20 -4.07 0.07
CA ALA A 73 3.05 -4.53 1.44
C ALA A 73 3.73 -3.56 2.41
N CYS A 74 2.99 -3.09 3.40
CA CYS A 74 3.55 -2.33 4.51
C CYS A 74 3.25 -3.00 5.85
N GLY A 75 3.75 -2.47 6.96
CA GLY A 75 3.46 -3.01 8.30
C GLY A 75 1.98 -2.92 8.71
N GLU A 76 1.17 -2.15 7.99
CA GLU A 76 -0.24 -1.92 8.34
C GLU A 76 -1.26 -2.68 7.49
N GLY A 77 -0.93 -2.95 6.22
CA GLY A 77 -1.84 -3.57 5.27
C GLY A 77 -1.12 -4.19 4.08
N LEU A 78 -1.83 -5.08 3.40
CA LEU A 78 -1.49 -5.59 2.08
C LEU A 78 -2.36 -4.89 1.04
N GLY A 79 -1.78 -4.53 -0.10
CA GLY A 79 -2.49 -3.92 -1.21
C GLY A 79 -2.01 -4.51 -2.54
N ALA A 80 -2.93 -4.65 -3.48
CA ALA A 80 -2.57 -4.92 -4.86
C ALA A 80 -3.52 -4.18 -5.82
N ALA A 81 -2.99 -3.84 -6.98
CA ALA A 81 -3.74 -3.23 -8.07
C ALA A 81 -3.53 -4.06 -9.34
N LEU A 82 -4.63 -4.51 -9.93
CA LEU A 82 -4.61 -5.12 -11.25
C LEU A 82 -4.79 -4.01 -12.28
N HIS A 83 -3.85 -3.92 -13.22
CA HIS A 83 -3.82 -2.96 -14.30
C HIS A 83 -3.88 -3.68 -15.64
N GLN A 84 -4.37 -2.96 -16.65
CA GLN A 84 -4.33 -3.42 -18.02
C GLN A 84 -4.08 -2.25 -18.96
N THR A 85 -3.36 -2.52 -20.04
CA THR A 85 -3.17 -1.57 -21.13
C THR A 85 -4.08 -1.94 -22.29
N GLN A 86 -4.99 -1.05 -22.66
CA GLN A 86 -5.97 -1.25 -23.72
C GLN A 86 -5.88 -0.14 -24.76
N ILE A 87 -6.33 -0.40 -25.99
CA ILE A 87 -6.45 0.63 -27.02
C ILE A 87 -7.87 1.19 -26.96
N ILE A 88 -8.00 2.45 -26.56
CA ILE A 88 -9.28 3.17 -26.51
C ILE A 88 -9.14 4.39 -27.40
N ASN A 89 -10.03 4.53 -28.40
CA ASN A 89 -9.97 5.61 -29.40
C ASN A 89 -8.59 5.72 -30.08
N ASP A 90 -8.05 4.58 -30.54
CA ASP A 90 -6.74 4.45 -31.19
C ASP A 90 -5.53 4.89 -30.35
N LYS A 91 -5.70 5.05 -29.03
CA LYS A 91 -4.63 5.41 -28.10
C LYS A 91 -4.44 4.32 -27.04
N PRO A 92 -3.19 3.95 -26.71
CA PRO A 92 -2.93 3.06 -25.59
C PRO A 92 -3.25 3.81 -24.28
N VAL A 93 -4.16 3.24 -23.50
CA VAL A 93 -4.53 3.72 -22.18
C VAL A 93 -4.20 2.61 -21.19
N GLU A 94 -3.33 2.91 -20.24
CA GLU A 94 -3.07 2.05 -19.08
C GLU A 94 -3.95 2.52 -17.93
N GLY A 95 -4.70 1.59 -17.34
CA GLY A 95 -5.60 1.90 -16.24
C GLY A 95 -5.78 0.72 -15.28
N PRO A 96 -6.20 1.00 -14.05
CA PRO A 96 -6.55 -0.04 -13.09
C PRO A 96 -7.84 -0.73 -13.54
N THR A 97 -7.88 -2.05 -13.41
CA THR A 97 -9.06 -2.90 -13.59
C THR A 97 -9.70 -3.22 -12.23
N CYS A 98 -8.88 -3.40 -11.19
CA CYS A 98 -9.36 -3.75 -9.86
C CYS A 98 -8.32 -3.35 -8.80
N PHE A 99 -8.77 -2.87 -7.64
CA PHE A 99 -7.95 -2.72 -6.44
C PHE A 99 -8.36 -3.75 -5.39
N ILE A 100 -7.38 -4.33 -4.72
CA ILE A 100 -7.63 -5.17 -3.54
C ILE A 100 -6.75 -4.67 -2.40
N SER A 101 -7.30 -4.70 -1.19
CA SER A 101 -6.53 -4.41 0.01
C SER A 101 -7.10 -5.16 1.21
N ARG A 102 -6.24 -5.58 2.12
CA ARG A 102 -6.65 -6.12 3.43
C ARG A 102 -5.73 -5.66 4.54
N GLN A 103 -6.23 -5.73 5.76
CA GLN A 103 -5.43 -5.53 6.96
C GLN A 103 -4.64 -6.80 7.28
N ILE A 104 -3.50 -6.61 7.92
CA ILE A 104 -2.59 -7.67 8.32
C ILE A 104 -3.02 -8.22 9.68
N ASN A 105 -2.91 -9.53 9.85
CA ASN A 105 -3.18 -10.18 11.12
C ASN A 105 -2.02 -10.00 12.12
N PRO A 106 -2.25 -10.05 13.44
CA PRO A 106 -1.18 -9.87 14.44
C PRO A 106 0.01 -10.84 14.29
N THR A 107 -0.21 -12.04 13.75
CA THR A 107 0.84 -13.01 13.45
C THR A 107 1.67 -12.60 12.24
N GLU A 108 1.00 -12.10 11.19
CA GLU A 108 1.64 -11.64 9.96
C GLU A 108 2.42 -10.33 10.20
N ALA A 109 1.97 -9.48 11.13
CA ALA A 109 2.67 -8.25 11.51
C ALA A 109 4.09 -8.46 12.07
N ARG A 110 4.45 -9.70 12.43
CA ARG A 110 5.81 -10.07 12.90
C ARG A 110 6.75 -10.45 11.76
N TYR A 111 6.25 -10.55 10.53
CA TYR A 111 7.06 -10.91 9.38
C TYR A 111 7.95 -9.73 8.96
N GLY A 112 9.15 -10.06 8.47
CA GLY A 112 10.03 -9.06 7.88
C GLY A 112 9.48 -8.52 6.56
N ALA A 113 9.95 -7.34 6.12
CA ALA A 113 9.46 -6.68 4.90
C ALA A 113 9.43 -7.60 3.66
N SER A 114 10.48 -8.39 3.43
CA SER A 114 10.53 -9.33 2.30
C SER A 114 9.51 -10.48 2.41
N GLN A 115 9.19 -10.94 3.63
CA GLN A 115 8.16 -11.95 3.86
C GLN A 115 6.77 -11.36 3.68
N MET A 116 6.58 -10.10 4.07
CA MET A 116 5.34 -9.36 3.87
C MET A 116 5.01 -9.14 2.39
N GLU A 117 6.00 -8.73 1.60
CA GLU A 117 5.89 -8.62 0.14
C GLU A 117 5.53 -9.97 -0.50
N PHE A 118 6.19 -11.05 -0.05
CA PHE A 118 5.91 -12.38 -0.57
C PHE A 118 4.51 -12.89 -0.17
N LEU A 119 4.07 -12.59 1.06
CA LEU A 119 2.71 -12.85 1.51
C LEU A 119 1.69 -12.05 0.68
N CYS A 120 1.99 -10.79 0.37
CA CYS A 120 1.15 -9.94 -0.46
C CYS A 120 0.95 -10.54 -1.85
N LEU A 121 2.04 -11.03 -2.46
CA LEU A 121 1.97 -11.73 -3.74
C LEU A 121 1.05 -12.95 -3.68
N VAL A 122 1.25 -13.85 -2.71
CA VAL A 122 0.43 -15.07 -2.58
C VAL A 122 -1.04 -14.72 -2.42
N TRP A 123 -1.34 -13.79 -1.49
CA TRP A 123 -2.70 -13.36 -1.24
C TRP A 123 -3.34 -12.70 -2.46
N ALA A 124 -2.60 -11.85 -3.19
CA ALA A 124 -3.11 -11.19 -4.39
C ALA A 124 -3.42 -12.20 -5.52
N LEU A 125 -2.59 -13.24 -5.68
CA LEU A 125 -2.83 -14.31 -6.65
C LEU A 125 -4.07 -15.14 -6.28
N GLU A 126 -4.29 -15.41 -5.01
CA GLU A 126 -5.47 -16.14 -4.53
C GLU A 126 -6.76 -15.32 -4.74
N GLU A 127 -6.76 -14.03 -4.37
CA GLU A 127 -7.94 -13.16 -4.53
C GLU A 127 -8.28 -12.85 -6.00
N LEU A 128 -7.25 -12.71 -6.85
CA LEU A 128 -7.41 -12.38 -8.27
C LEU A 128 -7.34 -13.61 -9.18
N HIS A 129 -7.45 -14.83 -8.62
CA HIS A 129 -7.38 -16.08 -9.38
C HIS A 129 -8.28 -16.06 -10.62
N TYR A 130 -9.51 -15.54 -10.49
CA TYR A 130 -10.46 -15.48 -11.60
C TYR A 130 -10.06 -14.56 -12.76
N TYR A 131 -9.15 -13.61 -12.54
CA TYR A 131 -8.58 -12.77 -13.60
C TYR A 131 -7.30 -13.36 -14.18
N LEU A 132 -6.46 -13.91 -13.31
CA LEU A 132 -5.10 -14.33 -13.63
C LEU A 132 -5.03 -15.76 -14.18
N ASP A 133 -6.01 -16.59 -13.86
CA ASP A 133 -6.10 -17.93 -14.43
C ASP A 133 -6.23 -17.84 -15.96
N GLY A 134 -5.54 -18.75 -16.66
CA GLY A 134 -5.53 -18.75 -18.12
C GLY A 134 -4.61 -17.70 -18.76
N THR A 135 -4.34 -16.55 -18.12
CA THR A 135 -3.72 -15.38 -18.75
C THR A 135 -2.22 -15.23 -18.44
N VAL A 136 -1.52 -14.43 -19.26
CA VAL A 136 -0.12 -14.02 -19.02
C VAL A 136 -0.13 -12.67 -18.34
N PHE A 137 0.68 -12.52 -17.30
CA PHE A 137 0.71 -11.28 -16.54
C PHE A 137 2.09 -10.99 -15.93
N ASP A 138 2.31 -9.70 -15.71
CA ASP A 138 3.52 -9.19 -15.07
C ASP A 138 3.22 -8.79 -13.63
N VAL A 139 4.03 -9.25 -12.68
CA VAL A 139 3.98 -8.82 -11.28
C VAL A 139 5.03 -7.74 -11.06
N VAL A 140 4.58 -6.56 -10.65
CA VAL A 140 5.44 -5.42 -10.32
C VAL A 140 5.55 -5.30 -8.80
N THR A 141 6.77 -5.36 -8.30
CA THR A 141 7.10 -5.18 -6.87
C THR A 141 8.35 -4.31 -6.72
N ASP A 142 8.45 -3.60 -5.60
CA ASP A 142 9.63 -2.83 -5.22
C ASP A 142 10.69 -3.68 -4.48
N CYS A 143 10.39 -4.96 -4.24
CA CYS A 143 11.22 -5.86 -3.47
C CYS A 143 11.90 -6.93 -4.33
N ASN A 144 13.21 -6.78 -4.54
CA ASN A 144 14.02 -7.79 -5.24
C ASN A 144 14.03 -9.16 -4.54
N ALA A 145 13.76 -9.19 -3.24
CA ALA A 145 13.75 -10.44 -2.48
C ALA A 145 12.70 -11.42 -2.99
N VAL A 146 11.56 -10.95 -3.53
CA VAL A 146 10.48 -11.82 -4.05
C VAL A 146 11.00 -12.80 -5.11
N LYS A 147 11.87 -12.33 -6.02
CA LYS A 147 12.51 -13.19 -7.05
C LYS A 147 13.41 -14.25 -6.44
N SER A 148 14.19 -13.86 -5.43
CA SER A 148 15.09 -14.77 -4.71
C SER A 148 14.31 -15.79 -3.88
N LEU A 149 13.22 -15.35 -3.24
CA LEU A 149 12.36 -16.18 -2.41
C LEU A 149 11.67 -17.27 -3.20
N LEU A 150 11.28 -17.02 -4.45
CA LEU A 150 10.69 -18.03 -5.32
C LEU A 150 11.66 -19.13 -5.78
N ASN A 151 12.94 -18.81 -5.86
CA ASN A 151 13.98 -19.75 -6.30
C ASN A 151 14.78 -20.34 -5.12
N MET A 152 14.41 -20.02 -3.89
CA MET A 152 15.08 -20.51 -2.69
C MET A 152 14.87 -22.03 -2.55
N LYS A 153 15.97 -22.77 -2.46
CA LYS A 153 15.97 -24.25 -2.36
C LYS A 153 15.55 -24.80 -0.98
N ALA A 154 15.82 -24.05 0.08
CA ALA A 154 15.53 -24.45 1.46
C ALA A 154 14.76 -23.35 2.22
N PRO A 155 13.50 -23.06 1.84
CA PRO A 155 12.68 -22.07 2.51
C PRO A 155 12.13 -22.60 3.85
N ASN A 156 11.74 -21.68 4.73
CA ASN A 156 10.98 -22.01 5.93
C ASN A 156 9.63 -22.68 5.57
N ARG A 157 9.07 -23.48 6.48
CA ARG A 157 7.84 -24.28 6.23
C ARG A 157 6.66 -23.45 5.67
N HIS A 158 6.44 -22.22 6.16
CA HIS A 158 5.36 -21.37 5.64
C HIS A 158 5.68 -20.83 4.23
N MET A 159 6.93 -20.45 3.98
CA MET A 159 7.39 -19.99 2.66
C MET A 159 7.36 -21.11 1.62
N LEU A 160 7.61 -22.36 2.02
CA LEU A 160 7.44 -23.52 1.14
C LEU A 160 5.99 -23.67 0.67
N ARG A 161 5.01 -23.50 1.58
CA ARG A 161 3.58 -23.54 1.21
C ARG A 161 3.23 -22.45 0.21
N TRP A 162 3.74 -21.25 0.42
CA TRP A 162 3.57 -20.12 -0.50
C TRP A 162 4.21 -20.37 -1.87
N GLN A 163 5.43 -20.92 -1.91
CA GLN A 163 6.06 -21.31 -3.17
C GLN A 163 5.25 -22.35 -3.95
N ILE A 164 4.63 -23.31 -3.26
CA ILE A 164 3.77 -24.33 -3.88
C ILE A 164 2.53 -23.66 -4.49
N ALA A 165 1.88 -22.76 -3.77
CA ALA A 165 0.72 -22.02 -4.27
C ALA A 165 1.04 -21.21 -5.55
N ILE A 166 2.24 -20.63 -5.64
CA ILE A 166 2.65 -19.83 -6.79
C ILE A 166 3.04 -20.69 -8.01
N GLN A 167 3.32 -22.00 -7.84
CA GLN A 167 3.78 -22.84 -8.97
C GLN A 167 2.79 -22.87 -10.14
N GLU A 168 1.50 -22.81 -9.86
CA GLU A 168 0.44 -22.78 -10.88
C GLU A 168 0.62 -21.63 -11.87
N TYR A 169 1.04 -20.46 -11.39
CA TYR A 169 1.20 -19.25 -12.20
C TYR A 169 2.59 -19.08 -12.79
N ARG A 170 3.58 -19.87 -12.34
CA ARG A 170 5.00 -19.65 -12.65
C ARG A 170 5.32 -19.66 -14.15
N GLY A 171 4.57 -20.42 -14.95
CA GLY A 171 4.74 -20.46 -16.40
C GLY A 171 4.19 -19.25 -17.17
N LYS A 172 3.30 -18.47 -16.55
CA LYS A 172 2.60 -17.33 -17.16
C LYS A 172 2.89 -15.99 -16.47
N MET A 173 3.56 -16.04 -15.33
CA MET A 173 3.88 -14.89 -14.49
C MET A 173 5.33 -14.44 -14.70
N THR A 174 5.52 -13.17 -15.04
CA THR A 174 6.87 -12.55 -15.06
C THR A 174 6.99 -11.54 -13.93
N ILE A 175 8.05 -11.64 -13.13
CA ILE A 175 8.26 -10.69 -12.03
C ILE A 175 9.18 -9.57 -12.49
N VAL A 176 8.67 -8.35 -12.45
CA VAL A 176 9.37 -7.13 -12.77
C VAL A 176 9.65 -6.40 -11.45
N HIS A 177 10.92 -6.15 -11.18
CA HIS A 177 11.29 -5.27 -10.08
C HIS A 177 11.27 -3.84 -10.59
N LYS A 178 10.48 -2.99 -9.95
CA LYS A 178 10.51 -1.55 -10.20
C LYS A 178 11.18 -0.93 -8.99
N SER A 179 12.43 -0.51 -9.13
CA SER A 179 13.11 0.25 -8.07
C SER A 179 12.23 1.44 -7.73
N GLY A 180 11.73 1.51 -6.49
CA GLY A 180 11.09 2.71 -5.98
C GLY A 180 11.99 3.90 -6.27
N ASN A 181 11.40 5.06 -6.60
CA ASN A 181 12.15 6.29 -6.83
C ASN A 181 13.14 6.47 -5.67
N ILE A 182 14.40 6.17 -5.94
CA ILE A 182 15.48 6.28 -4.96
C ILE A 182 15.46 7.75 -4.58
N HIS A 183 15.09 8.05 -3.33
CA HIS A 183 15.30 9.36 -2.72
C HIS A 183 16.81 9.60 -2.65
N LYS A 184 17.44 9.88 -3.80
CA LYS A 184 18.86 10.21 -3.94
C LYS A 184 19.25 11.43 -3.11
N ASN A 185 18.26 12.20 -2.62
CA ASN A 185 18.47 13.39 -1.82
C ASN A 185 18.42 13.14 -0.29
N ALA A 186 17.75 12.09 0.19
CA ALA A 186 17.53 11.89 1.64
C ALA A 186 18.49 10.85 2.26
N ASP A 187 19.04 9.95 1.45
CA ASP A 187 19.93 8.88 1.92
C ASP A 187 21.37 9.39 2.21
N GLY A 188 21.72 10.60 1.75
CA GLY A 188 22.98 11.26 2.08
C GLY A 188 22.97 11.95 3.46
N LEU A 189 21.83 12.51 3.87
CA LEU A 189 21.69 13.30 5.10
C LEU A 189 21.45 12.43 6.34
N SER A 190 20.74 11.31 6.20
CA SER A 190 20.48 10.39 7.33
C SER A 190 21.70 9.55 7.75
N ARG A 191 22.72 9.46 6.88
CA ARG A 191 23.95 8.68 7.16
C ARG A 191 25.03 9.48 7.88
N TRP A 192 24.87 10.80 8.03
CA TRP A 192 25.81 11.72 8.68
C TRP A 192 25.16 12.47 9.87
N ALA A 193 24.43 11.76 10.72
CA ALA A 193 24.16 12.26 12.06
C ALA A 193 25.44 12.08 12.90
N LEU A 194 26.39 13.01 12.77
CA LEU A 194 27.40 13.20 13.81
C LEU A 194 26.69 13.72 15.05
N GLU A 195 26.99 13.15 16.21
CA GLU A 195 26.51 13.69 17.48
C GLU A 195 26.94 15.15 17.60
N ASN A 196 26.04 16.04 18.05
CA ASN A 196 26.35 17.45 18.27
C ASN A 196 27.20 17.61 19.55
N THR A 197 28.43 17.08 19.50
CA THR A 197 29.43 17.23 20.55
C THR A 197 30.33 18.43 20.25
N PRO A 198 30.94 19.06 21.27
CA PRO A 198 31.85 20.21 21.09
C PRO A 198 33.08 19.93 20.21
N GLU A 199 33.35 18.64 19.93
CA GLU A 199 34.46 18.17 19.10
C GLU A 199 34.07 18.10 17.61
N SER A 200 32.79 18.26 17.28
CA SER A 200 32.29 18.31 15.90
C SER A 200 32.60 19.67 15.25
N PRO A 201 33.17 19.71 14.03
CA PRO A 201 33.45 20.97 13.33
C PRO A 201 32.20 21.76 12.93
N ALA A 202 31.01 21.16 13.08
CA ALA A 202 29.70 21.77 12.81
C ALA A 202 28.88 22.00 14.10
N TRP A 203 29.52 22.02 15.28
CA TRP A 203 28.84 22.26 16.55
C TRP A 203 28.17 23.64 16.58
N VAL A 204 26.91 23.67 17.00
CA VAL A 204 26.16 24.91 17.26
C VAL A 204 25.56 24.81 18.67
N PRO A 205 25.77 25.82 19.54
CA PRO A 205 25.11 25.84 20.85
C PRO A 205 23.60 25.96 20.68
N LEU A 206 22.85 25.16 21.43
CA LEU A 206 21.40 25.26 21.51
C LEU A 206 21.03 26.54 22.29
N GLU A 207 20.73 27.63 21.59
CA GLU A 207 20.13 28.82 22.22
C GLU A 207 18.63 28.56 22.48
N GLU A 208 18.21 28.69 23.74
CA GLU A 208 16.81 28.72 24.15
C GLU A 208 16.15 30.00 23.63
N HIS A 209 15.58 29.94 22.43
CA HIS A 209 14.71 31.02 21.97
C HIS A 209 13.34 30.93 22.66
N HIS A 210 13.15 31.85 23.60
CA HIS A 210 11.88 32.24 24.20
C HIS A 210 10.88 32.59 23.09
N ILE A 211 9.83 31.78 22.92
CA ILE A 211 8.76 32.05 21.95
C ILE A 211 7.78 33.01 22.64
N GLU A 212 7.91 34.31 22.38
CA GLU A 212 6.87 35.28 22.75
C GLU A 212 5.62 35.05 21.90
N GLY A 213 4.51 34.75 22.58
CA GLY A 213 3.20 34.53 21.96
C GLY A 213 2.62 35.82 21.38
N ILE A 214 2.14 35.75 20.15
CA ILE A 214 1.36 36.82 19.52
C ILE A 214 -0.08 36.72 20.03
N CYS A 215 -0.48 37.65 20.92
CA CYS A 215 -1.86 37.86 21.32
C CYS A 215 -2.60 38.69 20.28
N VAL A 216 -3.78 38.21 19.86
CA VAL A 216 -4.71 38.89 18.94
C VAL A 216 -5.67 39.76 19.75
N THR A 217 -5.46 41.08 19.72
CA THR A 217 -6.39 42.21 19.96
C THR A 217 -5.54 43.46 19.64
N ASP A 218 -5.78 44.31 18.65
CA ASP A 218 -6.99 45.06 18.36
C ASP A 218 -7.01 45.52 16.90
N ILE A 219 -8.22 45.59 16.34
CA ILE A 219 -8.54 46.27 15.09
C ILE A 219 -8.67 47.75 15.45
N GLY A 220 -7.87 48.62 14.83
CA GLY A 220 -8.00 50.07 14.91
C GLY A 220 -8.10 50.68 13.52
N THR A 221 -9.30 51.19 13.21
CA THR A 221 -9.65 52.30 12.30
C THR A 221 -8.99 52.39 10.92
#